data_AF-A0AAE3N877-F1
#
_entry.id   AF-A0AAE3N877-F1
#
_cell.length_a   1.000
_cell.length_b   1.000
_cell.length_c   1.000
_cell.angle_alpha   90.00
_cell.angle_beta   90.00
_cell.angle_gamma   90.00
#
_symmetry.space_group_name_H-M   'P 1'
#
loop_
_entity.id
_entity.type
_entity.pdbx_description
1 polymer ?
#
loop_
_entity_poly.entity_id
_entity_poly.type
_entity_poly.pdbx_seq_one_letter_code
_entity_poly.pdbx_strand_id
1 'polypeptide(L)' 'MDTHLHSLSRRLIELRIEHADLDASVDRVAESAMPDELLLRRLKKRRLALRDEIARLERLLEPSEPA' A
#
# COMPACT_ATOMS: atom_id res chain seq x y z
N MET A 1 25.69 9.68 0.03
CA MET A 1 24.67 9.21 -0.92
C MET A 1 23.40 8.73 -0.20
N ASP A 2 23.24 9.10 1.07
CA ASP A 2 22.37 8.43 2.04
C ASP A 2 21.00 9.10 2.17
N THR A 3 20.90 10.38 1.83
CA THR A 3 19.65 11.16 1.92
C THR A 3 18.51 10.55 1.10
N HIS A 4 18.82 9.95 -0.06
CA HIS A 4 17.83 9.33 -0.93
C HIS A 4 17.22 8.07 -0.29
N LEU A 5 18.03 7.22 0.34
CA LEU A 5 17.57 6.00 1.01
C LEU A 5 16.63 6.31 2.19
N HIS A 6 16.96 7.34 2.97
CA HIS A 6 16.09 7.80 4.06
C HIS A 6 14.73 8.30 3.54
N SER A 7 14.72 8.99 2.40
CA SER A 7 13.48 9.47 1.77
C SER A 7 12.61 8.33 1.24
N LEU A 8 13.22 7.31 0.63
CA LEU A 8 12.51 6.11 0.13
C LEU A 8 11.95 5.27 1.29
N SER A 9 12.72 5.11 2.36
CA SER A 9 12.27 4.39 3.57
C SER A 9 11.08 5.09 4.23
N ARG A 10 11.12 6.42 4.32
CA ARG A 10 9.99 7.22 4.82
C ARG A 10 8.75 7.05 3.93
N ARG A 11 8.93 7.14 2.61
CA ARG A 11 7.84 6.96 1.65
C ARG A 11 7.21 5.57 1.75
N LEU A 12 8.04 4.53 1.95
CA LEU A 12 7.56 3.17 2.18
C LEU A 12 6.68 3.08 3.43
N ILE A 13 7.08 3.71 4.54
CA ILE A 13 6.29 3.75 5.77
C ILE A 13 4.93 4.43 5.52
N GLU A 14 4.92 5.59 4.87
CA GLU A 14 3.70 6.32 4.54
C GLU A 14 2.73 5.47 3.71
N LEU A 15 3.23 4.79 2.69
CA LEU A 15 2.43 3.90 1.84
C LEU A 15 1.87 2.69 2.60
N ARG A 16 2.64 2.12 3.54
CA ARG A 16 2.18 1.00 4.37
C ARG A 16 1.06 1.43 5.32
N ILE A 17 1.16 2.64 5.88
CA ILE A 17 0.08 3.23 6.69
C ILE A 17 -1.17 3.44 5.83
N GLU A 18 -1.03 4.08 4.67
CA GLU A 18 -2.15 4.32 3.75
C GLU A 18 -2.82 3.01 3.30
N HIS A 19 -2.03 1.97 3.02
CA HIS A 19 -2.55 0.66 2.69
C HIS A 19 -3.35 0.04 3.84
N ALA A 20 -2.84 0.11 5.07
CA ALA A 20 -3.53 -0.42 6.25
C ALA A 20 -4.86 0.32 6.53
N ASP A 21 -4.87 1.65 6.39
CA ASP A 21 -6.09 2.46 6.52
C ASP A 21 -7.13 2.12 5.44
N LEU A 22 -6.65 1.82 4.22
CA LEU A 22 -7.49 1.40 3.12
C LEU A 22 -8.05 0.00 3.32
N ASP A 23 -7.27 -0.93 3.88
CA ASP A 23 -7.76 -2.24 4.31
C ASP A 23 -8.89 -2.11 5.32
N ALA A 24 -8.67 -1.36 6.40
CA ALA A 24 -9.71 -1.12 7.40
C ALA A 24 -10.96 -0.46 6.81
N SER A 25 -10.80 0.38 5.78
CA SER A 25 -11.92 0.99 5.06
C SER A 25 -12.69 -0.01 4.20
N VAL A 26 -11.99 -0.94 3.54
CA VAL A 26 -12.62 -2.03 2.78
C VAL A 26 -13.45 -2.91 3.71
N ASP A 27 -12.91 -3.27 4.87
CA ASP A 27 -13.58 -4.14 5.84
C ASP A 27 -14.86 -3.47 6.37
N ARG A 28 -14.78 -2.20 6.80
CA ARG A 28 -15.96 -1.44 7.23
C ARG A 28 -17.08 -1.37 6.19
N VAL A 29 -16.73 -1.17 4.91
CA VAL A 29 -17.73 -1.12 3.83
C VAL A 29 -18.29 -2.51 3.54
N ALA A 30 -17.47 -3.55 3.63
CA ALA A 30 -17.89 -4.94 3.41
C ALA A 30 -18.81 -5.47 4.52
N GLU A 31 -18.64 -5.02 5.76
CA GLU A 31 -19.45 -5.41 6.91
C GLU A 31 -20.80 -4.68 7.01
N SER A 32 -21.04 -3.67 6.15
CA SER A 32 -22.33 -2.99 6.07
C SER A 32 -23.46 -3.95 5.70
N ALA A 33 -24.66 -3.76 6.28
CA ALA A 33 -25.85 -4.55 5.96
C ALA A 33 -26.25 -4.48 4.47
N MET A 34 -25.91 -3.38 3.80
CA MET A 34 -26.00 -3.21 2.36
C MET A 34 -24.69 -2.61 1.85
N PRO A 35 -23.71 -3.45 1.47
CA PRO A 35 -22.40 -2.97 1.03
C PRO A 35 -22.49 -2.31 -0.35
N ASP A 36 -21.88 -1.13 -0.50
CA ASP A 36 -21.73 -0.47 -1.80
C ASP A 36 -20.65 -1.20 -2.62
N GLU A 37 -21.09 -2.05 -3.55
CA GLU A 37 -20.20 -2.84 -4.40
C GLU A 37 -19.28 -1.99 -5.28
N LEU A 38 -19.74 -0.85 -5.77
CA LEU A 38 -18.95 0.01 -6.65
C LEU A 38 -17.83 0.67 -5.85
N LEU A 39 -18.15 1.14 -4.64
CA LEU A 39 -17.16 1.65 -3.68
C LEU A 39 -16.15 0.56 -3.32
N LEU A 40 -16.61 -0.64 -2.95
CA LEU A 40 -15.74 -1.79 -2.64
C LEU A 40 -14.77 -2.10 -3.79
N ARG A 41 -15.24 -2.15 -5.03
CA ARG A 41 -14.39 -2.38 -6.22
C ARG A 41 -13.34 -1.27 -6.37
N ARG A 42 -13.71 -0.01 -6.16
CA ARG A 42 -12.78 1.13 -6.22
C ARG A 42 -11.73 1.08 -5.11
N LEU A 43 -12.12 0.78 -3.88
CA LEU A 43 -11.20 0.67 -2.74
C LEU A 43 -10.23 -0.49 -2.93
N LYS A 44 -10.72 -1.68 -3.33
CA LYS A 44 -9.87 -2.85 -3.63
C LYS A 44 -8.87 -2.56 -4.76
N LYS A 45 -9.27 -1.84 -5.81
CA LYS A 45 -8.36 -1.42 -6.89
C LYS A 45 -7.26 -0.47 -6.39
N ARG A 46 -7.63 0.51 -5.55
CA ARG A 46 -6.65 1.42 -4.93
C ARG A 46 -5.68 0.66 -4.04
N ARG A 47 -6.17 -0.30 -3.25
CA ARG A 47 -5.35 -1.13 -2.37
C ARG A 47 -4.34 -1.95 -3.16
N LEU A 48 -4.77 -2.58 -4.26
CA LEU A 48 -3.86 -3.31 -5.14
C LEU A 48 -2.75 -2.39 -5.67
N ALA A 49 -3.08 -1.19 -6.13
CA ALA A 49 -2.10 -0.23 -6.62
C ALA A 49 -1.08 0.18 -5.52
N LEU A 50 -1.54 0.43 -4.30
CA LEU A 50 -0.66 0.73 -3.15
C LEU A 50 0.27 -0.44 -2.84
N ARG A 51 -0.26 -1.67 -2.81
CA ARG A 51 0.54 -2.88 -2.58
C ARG A 51 1.63 -3.05 -3.66
N ASP A 52 1.28 -2.81 -4.91
CA ASP A 52 2.24 -2.95 -6.02
C ASP A 52 3.31 -1.85 -5.97
N GLU A 53 2.97 -0.64 -5.51
CA GLU A 53 3.92 0.46 -5.27
C GLU A 53 4.84 0.19 -4.08
N ILE A 54 4.30 -0.34 -2.97
CA ILE A 54 5.07 -0.81 -1.81
C ILE A 54 6.10 -1.84 -2.27
N ALA A 55 5.67 -2.88 -2.98
CA ALA A 55 6.56 -3.93 -3.45
C ALA A 55 7.65 -3.40 -4.40
N ARG A 56 7.33 -2.38 -5.22
CA ARG A 56 8.31 -1.71 -6.09
C ARG A 56 9.36 -0.94 -5.28
N LEU A 57 8.95 -0.23 -4.23
CA LEU A 57 9.87 0.50 -3.35
C LEU A 57 10.71 -0.42 -2.49
N GLU A 58 10.14 -1.52 -1.98
CA GLU A 58 10.88 -2.56 -1.25
C GLU A 58 12.01 -3.12 -2.10
N ARG A 59 11.74 -3.48 -3.37
CA ARG A 59 12.78 -3.92 -4.32
C ARG A 59 13.86 -2.87 -4.63
N LEU A 60 13.55 -1.58 -4.48
CA LEU A 60 14.52 -0.50 -4.68
C LEU A 60 15.39 -0.28 -3.43
N LEU A 61 14.85 -0.60 -2.26
CA LEU A 61 15.53 -0.52 -0.96
C LEU A 61 16.35 -1.78 -0.65
N GLU A 62 15.97 -2.94 -1.19
CA GLU A 62 16.77 -4.16 -1.12
C GLU A 62 18.07 -3.98 -1.95
N PRO A 63 19.26 -4.03 -1.31
CA PRO A 63 20.50 -4.05 -2.06
C PRO A 63 20.58 -5.36 -2.85
N SER A 64 20.83 -5.26 -4.15
CA SER A 64 21.03 -6.42 -5.02
C SER A 64 22.28 -7.19 -4.57
N GLU A 65 22.12 -8.13 -3.64
CA GLU A 65 23.09 -9.21 -3.44
C GLU A 65 22.59 -10.42 -4.24
N PRO A 66 23.17 -10.71 -5.43
CA PRO A 66 22.85 -11.94 -6.12
C PRO A 66 23.48 -13.09 -5.30
N ALA A 67 22.64 -14.04 -4.89
CA ALA A 67 23.06 -15.33 -4.36
C ALA A 67 23.82 -16.15 -5.42
#